data_AF-A0A534MNW5-F1
#
_entry.id   AF-A0A534MNW5-F1
#
_cell.length_a   1.000
_cell.length_b   1.000
_cell.length_c   1.000
_cell.angle_alpha   90.00
_cell.angle_beta   90.00
_cell.angle_gamma   90.00
#
_symmetry.space_group_name_H-M   'P 1'
#
loop_
_entity.id
_entity.type
_entity.pdbx_description
1 polymer ?
#
loop_
_entity_poly.entity_id
_entity_poly.type
_entity_poly.pdbx_seq_one_letter_code
_entity_poly.pdbx_strand_id
1 'polypeptide(L)'
;MARRCPECYAELPEDAVWVCPTCGYTLRTPAAAKAGIVFMVLGLVLLGAFVYGPDRIGLTSGLVPTDLANLTIANFPLLVLGTFGIGAFLVAAAALKIRSEHARVAAA
;
A
#
# COMPACT_ATOMS: atom_id res chain seq x y z
N MET A 1 4.25 19.55 -23.22
CA MET A 1 3.53 20.51 -22.35
C MET A 1 4.37 20.73 -21.10
N ALA A 2 4.79 21.97 -20.83
CA ALA A 2 5.48 22.31 -19.59
C ALA A 2 4.59 21.93 -18.40
N ARG A 3 4.97 20.91 -17.63
CA ARG A 3 4.29 20.58 -16.38
C ARG A 3 4.73 21.63 -15.37
N ARG A 4 3.87 22.59 -15.06
CA ARG A 4 4.10 23.49 -13.93
C ARG A 4 3.74 22.80 -12.63
N CYS A 5 4.46 23.12 -11.56
CA CYS A 5 4.13 22.62 -10.23
C CYS A 5 2.77 23.19 -9.80
N PRO A 6 1.81 22.40 -9.28
CA PRO A 6 0.52 22.93 -8.84
C PRO A 6 0.61 23.89 -7.66
N GLU A 7 1.71 23.82 -6.89
CA GLU A 7 1.89 24.64 -5.70
C GLU A 7 2.71 25.91 -5.99
N CYS A 8 3.93 25.76 -6.53
CA CYS A 8 4.84 26.89 -6.76
C CYS A 8 4.82 27.47 -8.18
N TYR A 9 4.06 26.84 -9.10
CA TYR A 9 3.97 27.22 -10.52
C TYR A 9 5.30 27.31 -11.29
N ALA A 10 6.40 26.87 -10.70
CA ALA A 10 7.70 26.77 -11.36
C ALA A 10 7.63 25.78 -12.53
N GLU A 11 8.42 26.06 -13.57
CA GLU A 11 8.60 25.14 -14.70
C GLU A 11 9.40 23.92 -14.23
N LEU A 12 8.79 22.73 -14.30
CA LEU A 12 9.52 21.51 -13.94
C LEU A 12 10.45 21.11 -15.08
N PRO A 13 11.70 20.76 -14.77
CA PRO A 13 12.57 20.11 -15.74
C PRO A 13 12.02 18.71 -16.10
N GLU A 14 12.35 18.22 -17.29
CA GLU A 14 11.80 16.96 -17.85
C GLU A 14 12.09 15.72 -16.98
N ASP A 15 13.09 15.79 -16.10
CA ASP A 15 13.53 14.73 -15.19
C ASP A 15 12.89 14.80 -13.78
N ALA A 16 12.18 15.89 -13.44
CA ALA A 16 11.48 16.04 -12.16
C ALA A 16 10.16 15.24 -12.15
N VAL A 17 10.27 13.93 -11.93
CA VAL A 17 9.13 12.99 -11.99
C VAL A 17 8.46 12.79 -10.62
N TRP A 18 9.19 12.96 -9.52
CA TRP A 18 8.77 12.52 -8.18
C TRP A 18 8.54 13.67 -7.18
N VAL A 19 9.46 14.62 -7.12
CA VAL A 19 9.44 15.76 -6.19
C VAL A 19 9.78 17.04 -6.96
N CYS A 20 9.09 18.14 -6.67
CA CYS A 20 9.41 19.43 -7.27
C CYS A 20 10.74 19.95 -6.71
N PRO A 21 11.71 20.34 -7.56
CA PRO A 21 13.00 20.82 -7.09
C PRO A 21 12.93 22.15 -6.33
N THR A 22 11.92 22.98 -6.63
CA THR A 22 11.82 24.34 -6.09
C THR A 22 11.09 24.43 -4.75
N CYS A 23 10.01 23.64 -4.57
CA CYS A 23 9.19 23.69 -3.35
C CYS A 23 9.13 22.37 -2.57
N GLY A 24 9.69 21.28 -3.10
CA GLY A 24 9.65 19.97 -2.45
C GLY A 24 8.29 19.27 -2.52
N TYR A 25 7.32 19.75 -3.32
CA TYR A 25 6.02 19.10 -3.45
C TYR A 25 6.12 17.71 -4.09
N THR A 26 5.42 16.71 -3.54
CA THR A 26 5.39 15.34 -4.09
C THR A 26 4.41 15.25 -5.27
N LEU A 27 4.96 15.15 -6.49
CA LEU A 27 4.17 15.18 -7.72
C LEU A 27 3.55 13.82 -8.05
N ARG A 28 4.21 12.73 -7.63
CA ARG A 28 3.78 11.36 -7.95
C ARG A 28 3.84 10.46 -6.73
N THR A 29 2.68 9.95 -6.34
CA THR A 29 2.59 8.85 -5.38
C THR A 29 3.12 7.56 -6.02
N PRO A 30 4.10 6.87 -5.42
CA PRO A 30 4.61 5.59 -5.93
C PRO A 30 3.51 4.52 -5.95
N ALA A 31 3.47 3.73 -7.03
CA ALA A 31 2.52 2.63 -7.17
C ALA A 31 2.63 1.61 -6.02
N ALA A 32 3.84 1.43 -5.48
CA ALA A 32 4.10 0.59 -4.30
C ALA A 32 3.31 1.05 -3.07
N ALA A 33 3.15 2.36 -2.82
CA ALA A 33 2.34 2.85 -1.71
C ALA A 33 0.86 2.49 -1.90
N LYS A 34 0.33 2.63 -3.13
CA LYS A 34 -1.05 2.28 -3.44
C LYS A 34 -1.30 0.79 -3.24
N ALA A 35 -0.41 -0.06 -3.75
CA ALA A 35 -0.50 -1.51 -3.55
C ALA A 35 -0.40 -1.87 -2.06
N GLY A 36 0.52 -1.24 -1.33
CA GLY A 36 0.69 -1.48 0.11
C GLY A 36 -0.56 -1.16 0.92
N ILE A 37 -1.23 -0.05 0.64
CA ILE A 37 -2.50 0.32 1.29
C ILE A 37 -3.57 -0.75 1.02
N VAL A 38 -3.70 -1.23 -0.22
CA VAL A 38 -4.67 -2.29 -0.57
C VAL A 38 -4.40 -3.56 0.24
N PHE A 39 -3.14 -4.00 0.36
CA PHE A 39 -2.77 -5.15 1.18
C PHE A 39 -3.07 -4.95 2.66
N MET A 40 -2.86 -3.75 3.20
CA MET A 40 -3.21 -3.46 4.60
C MET A 40 -4.72 -3.49 4.84
N VAL A 41 -5.53 -2.94 3.92
CA VAL A 41 -7.00 -3.01 4.01
C VAL A 41 -7.48 -4.46 3.93
N LEU A 42 -6.92 -5.25 3.01
CA LEU A 42 -7.22 -6.67 2.88
C LEU A 42 -6.90 -7.44 4.17
N GLY A 43 -5.72 -7.20 4.75
CA GLY A 43 -5.33 -7.77 6.04
C GLY A 43 -6.31 -7.42 7.16
N LEU A 44 -6.81 -6.18 7.17
CA LEU A 44 -7.77 -5.70 8.17
C LEU A 44 -9.14 -6.37 8.03
N VAL A 45 -9.59 -6.59 6.79
CA VAL A 45 -10.81 -7.36 6.48
C VAL A 45 -10.66 -8.82 6.93
N LEU A 46 -9.50 -9.44 6.66
CA LEU A 46 -9.19 -10.79 7.13
C LEU A 46 -9.21 -10.87 8.66
N LEU A 47 -8.52 -9.95 9.34
CA LEU A 47 -8.54 -9.87 10.80
C LEU A 47 -9.97 -9.73 11.34
N GLY A 48 -10.79 -8.87 10.73
CA GLY A 48 -12.20 -8.71 11.07
C GLY A 48 -12.97 -10.02 10.94
N ALA A 49 -12.84 -10.72 9.82
CA ALA A 49 -13.49 -12.01 9.60
C ALA A 49 -13.11 -13.05 10.67
N PHE A 50 -11.85 -13.05 11.12
CA PHE A 50 -11.39 -13.92 12.21
C PHE A 50 -11.97 -13.55 13.57
N VAL A 51 -11.99 -12.26 13.91
CA VAL A 51 -12.51 -11.78 15.20
C VAL A 51 -14.02 -11.97 15.32
N TYR A 52 -14.77 -11.71 14.23
CA TYR A 52 -16.24 -11.86 14.23
C TYR A 52 -16.69 -13.32 14.14
N GLY A 53 -15.85 -14.20 13.62
CA GLY A 53 -16.08 -15.64 13.51
C GLY A 53 -17.13 -16.02 12.45
N PRO A 54 -16.97 -17.16 11.76
CA PRO A 54 -17.85 -17.62 10.67
C PRO A 54 -19.33 -17.74 11.09
N ASP A 55 -19.59 -18.03 12.37
CA ASP A 55 -20.93 -18.20 12.93
C ASP A 55 -21.78 -16.92 12.91
N ARG A 56 -21.15 -15.73 12.88
CA ARG A 56 -21.85 -14.43 12.83
C ARG A 56 -21.92 -13.81 11.44
N ILE A 57 -21.13 -14.30 10.49
CA ILE A 57 -21.09 -13.83 9.09
C ILE A 57 -21.96 -14.66 8.15
N GLY A 58 -22.80 -15.57 8.68
CA GLY A 58 -23.81 -16.27 7.90
C GLY A 58 -23.21 -17.20 6.83
N LEU A 59 -21.98 -17.66 7.02
CA LEU A 59 -21.28 -18.57 6.11
C LEU A 59 -21.72 -20.04 6.31
N THR A 60 -23.03 -20.27 6.36
CA THR A 60 -23.66 -21.59 6.53
C THR A 60 -23.80 -22.37 5.22
N SER A 61 -23.46 -21.79 4.07
CA SER A 61 -23.51 -22.47 2.76
C SER A 61 -22.11 -22.73 2.19
N GLY A 62 -21.78 -24.01 2.00
CA GLY A 62 -20.50 -24.52 1.51
C GLY A 62 -20.21 -24.21 0.05
N LEU A 63 -19.69 -23.02 -0.22
CA LEU A 63 -19.06 -22.65 -1.51
C LEU A 63 -17.58 -23.07 -1.58
N VAL A 64 -16.96 -23.39 -0.44
CA VAL A 64 -15.52 -23.69 -0.34
C VAL A 64 -15.33 -25.16 0.06
N PRO A 65 -14.52 -25.94 -0.68
CA PRO A 65 -14.21 -27.32 -0.32
C PRO A 65 -13.58 -27.40 1.07
N THR A 66 -13.96 -28.41 1.85
CA THR A 66 -13.61 -28.57 3.27
C THR A 66 -12.10 -28.59 3.52
N ASP A 67 -11.31 -29.15 2.60
CA ASP A 67 -9.85 -29.19 2.71
C ASP A 67 -9.23 -27.79 2.59
N LEU A 68 -9.76 -26.97 1.68
CA LEU A 68 -9.30 -25.60 1.49
C LEU A 68 -9.69 -24.74 2.69
N ALA A 69 -10.90 -24.92 3.22
CA ALA A 69 -11.38 -24.27 4.43
C ALA A 69 -10.47 -24.60 5.64
N ASN A 70 -10.16 -25.88 5.85
CA ASN A 70 -9.27 -26.32 6.92
C ASN A 70 -7.86 -25.72 6.78
N LEU A 71 -7.32 -25.69 5.56
CA LEU A 71 -6.01 -25.10 5.29
C LEU A 71 -6.00 -23.59 5.56
N THR A 72 -7.05 -22.86 5.16
CA THR A 72 -7.18 -21.43 5.45
C THR A 72 -7.37 -21.13 6.92
N ILE A 73 -8.09 -21.96 7.67
CA ILE A 73 -8.27 -21.78 9.13
C ILE A 73 -6.93 -22.02 9.85
N ALA A 74 -6.24 -23.11 9.52
CA ALA A 74 -4.95 -23.45 10.13
C ALA A 74 -3.87 -22.40 9.85
N ASN A 75 -3.87 -21.82 8.65
CA ASN A 75 -2.88 -20.81 8.23
C ASN A 75 -3.42 -19.38 8.34
N PHE A 76 -4.60 -19.17 8.92
CA PHE A 76 -5.25 -17.87 8.98
C PHE A 76 -4.37 -16.80 9.62
N PRO A 77 -3.72 -17.05 10.78
CA PRO A 77 -2.82 -16.07 11.39
C PRO A 77 -1.66 -15.69 10.47
N LEU A 78 -1.14 -16.66 9.72
CA LEU A 78 -0.02 -16.48 8.80
C LEU A 78 -0.44 -15.69 7.56
N LEU A 79 -1.69 -15.88 7.08
CA LEU A 79 -2.30 -15.07 6.03
C LEU A 79 -2.51 -13.61 6.47
N VAL A 80 -3.01 -13.38 7.68
CA VAL A 80 -3.17 -12.02 8.24
C VAL A 80 -1.81 -11.34 8.38
N LEU A 81 -0.85 -12.00 9.03
CA LEU A 81 0.50 -11.46 9.22
C LEU A 81 1.22 -11.25 7.88
N GLY A 82 1.05 -12.16 6.92
CA GLY A 82 1.64 -12.05 5.59
C GLY A 82 1.07 -10.86 4.80
N THR A 83 -0.25 -10.72 4.76
CA THR A 83 -0.91 -9.61 4.03
C THR A 83 -0.58 -8.26 4.63
N PHE A 84 -0.64 -8.13 5.96
CA PHE A 84 -0.21 -6.90 6.64
C PHE A 84 1.28 -6.62 6.47
N GLY A 85 2.13 -7.65 6.60
CA GLY A 85 3.57 -7.53 6.47
C GLY A 85 3.99 -7.06 5.08
N ILE A 86 3.42 -7.64 4.02
CA ILE A 86 3.64 -7.21 2.64
C ILE A 86 3.15 -5.77 2.44
N GLY A 87 1.96 -5.45 2.94
CA GLY A 87 1.41 -4.10 2.87
C GLY A 87 2.32 -3.05 3.51
N ALA A 88 2.74 -3.30 4.75
CA ALA A 88 3.65 -2.43 5.50
C ALA A 88 5.01 -2.28 4.79
N PHE A 89 5.57 -3.38 4.26
CA PHE A 89 6.83 -3.35 3.53
C PHE A 89 6.77 -2.50 2.27
N LEU A 90 5.70 -2.64 1.48
CA LEU A 90 5.51 -1.85 0.25
C LEU A 90 5.35 -0.35 0.54
N VAL A 91 4.61 0.00 1.60
CA VAL A 91 4.49 1.39 2.06
C VAL A 91 5.83 1.94 2.55
N ALA A 92 6.59 1.16 3.33
CA ALA A 92 7.90 1.57 3.82
C ALA A 92 8.90 1.80 2.68
N ALA A 93 8.95 0.89 1.70
CA ALA A 93 9.80 1.03 0.52
C ALA A 93 9.43 2.27 -0.31
N ALA A 94 8.12 2.54 -0.46
CA ALA A 94 7.63 3.74 -1.10
C ALA A 94 8.05 5.02 -0.35
N ALA A 95 7.96 5.03 0.98
CA ALA A 95 8.36 6.16 1.81
C ALA A 95 9.87 6.42 1.71
N LEU A 96 10.69 5.37 1.72
CA LEU A 96 12.14 5.49 1.52
C LEU A 96 12.47 6.09 0.14
N LYS A 97 11.76 5.66 -0.91
CA LYS A 97 11.95 6.21 -2.25
C LYS A 97 11.60 7.70 -2.33
N ILE A 98 10.48 8.11 -1.73
CA ILE A 98 10.12 9.54 -1.66
C ILE A 98 11.21 10.31 -0.90
N ARG A 99 11.64 9.82 0.27
CA ARG A 99 12.71 10.47 1.05
C ARG A 99 14.03 10.59 0.28
N SER A 100 14.41 9.56 -0.48
CA SER A 100 15.62 9.63 -1.31
C SER A 100 15.52 10.68 -2.42
N GLU A 101 14.34 10.85 -3.01
CA GLU A 101 14.13 11.89 -4.03
C GLU A 101 14.14 13.29 -3.41
N HIS A 102 13.56 13.48 -2.21
CA HIS A 102 13.70 14.74 -1.47
C HIS A 102 15.16 15.06 -1.13
N ALA A 103 15.93 14.06 -0.68
CA ALA A 103 17.35 14.24 -0.37
C ALA A 103 18.17 14.57 -1.63
N ARG A 104 17.86 13.91 -2.77
CA ARG A 104 18.50 14.19 -4.05
C ARG A 104 18.23 15.62 -4.53
N VAL A 105 16.98 16.07 -4.42
CA VAL A 105 16.60 17.46 -4.74
C VAL A 105 17.31 18.46 -3.82
N ALA A 106 17.39 18.19 -2.52
CA ALA A 106 18.06 19.10 -1.57
C ALA A 106 19.58 19.17 -1.77
N ALA A 107 20.18 18.18 -2.42
CA ALA A 107 21.60 18.12 -2.73
C ALA A 107 21.97 18.67 -4.13
N ALA A 108 20.97 19.03 -4.95
CA ALA A 108 21.13 19.60 -6.29
C ALA A 108 20.99 21.12 -6.25
#